data_AF-S8FMM7-F1
#
_entry.id   AF-S8FMM7-F1
#
_cell.length_a   1.000
_cell.length_b   1.000
_cell.length_c   1.000
_cell.angle_alpha   90.00
_cell.angle_beta   90.00
_cell.angle_gamma   90.00
#
_symmetry.space_group_name_H-M   'P 1'
#
loop_
_entity.id
_entity.type
_entity.pdbx_description
1 polymer ?
#
loop_
_entity_poly.entity_id
_entity_poly.type
_entity_poly.pdbx_seq_one_letter_code
_entity_poly.pdbx_strand_id
1 'polypeptide(L)'
;DASSPPPAPPDASPPPPPPATGSPIDFLNGIVGRHVVVRLTSYRGLLSCLDGYMNIALEQTEEHVGGTLTNRYGDAFVRGNN
;
A
#
# COMPACT_ATOMS: atom_id res chain seq x y z
N ASP A 1 -55.72 -31.01 -2.21
CA ASP A 1 -55.09 -31.17 -0.89
C ASP A 1 -53.59 -31.04 -1.06
N ALA A 2 -52.93 -30.26 -0.21
CA ALA A 2 -51.73 -29.47 -0.52
C ALA A 2 -50.42 -30.24 -0.25
N SER A 3 -49.56 -30.34 -1.26
CA SER A 3 -48.18 -30.81 -1.09
C SER A 3 -47.24 -29.61 -0.96
N SER A 4 -47.01 -29.14 0.27
CA SER A 4 -45.97 -28.16 0.56
C SER A 4 -44.61 -28.86 0.72
N PRO A 5 -43.52 -28.36 0.09
CA PRO A 5 -42.18 -28.86 0.37
C PRO A 5 -41.68 -28.36 1.73
N PRO A 6 -40.73 -29.05 2.38
CA PRO A 6 -40.21 -28.65 3.68
C PRO A 6 -39.39 -27.35 3.58
N PRO A 7 -39.33 -26.53 4.66
CA PRO A 7 -38.50 -25.34 4.68
C PRO A 7 -37.01 -25.73 4.68
N ALA A 8 -36.20 -25.00 3.90
CA ALA A 8 -34.75 -25.15 3.86
C ALA A 8 -34.11 -24.83 5.23
N PRO A 9 -32.99 -25.47 5.61
CA PRO A 9 -32.35 -25.24 6.90
C PRO A 9 -31.79 -23.81 7.00
N PRO A 10 -31.95 -23.12 8.14
CA PRO A 10 -31.39 -21.80 8.38
C PRO A 10 -30.03 -21.94 9.06
N ASP A 11 -28.96 -22.18 8.31
CA ASP A 11 -27.60 -21.78 8.72
C ASP A 11 -26.59 -22.14 7.62
N ALA A 12 -26.47 -21.25 6.65
CA ALA A 12 -25.23 -21.13 5.92
C ALA A 12 -24.81 -19.67 6.06
N SER A 13 -24.07 -19.37 7.12
CA SER A 13 -23.31 -18.11 7.17
C SER A 13 -22.50 -18.02 5.88
N PRO A 14 -22.53 -16.88 5.15
CA PRO A 14 -21.78 -16.77 3.91
C PRO A 14 -20.30 -17.05 4.21
N PRO A 15 -19.60 -17.76 3.31
CA PRO A 15 -18.17 -18.00 3.49
C PRO A 15 -17.45 -16.64 3.66
N PRO A 16 -16.39 -16.58 4.47
CA PRO A 16 -15.60 -15.36 4.60
C PRO A 16 -15.18 -14.91 3.20
N PRO A 17 -15.21 -13.59 2.91
CA PRO A 17 -14.80 -13.10 1.60
C PRO A 17 -13.41 -13.65 1.26
N PRO A 18 -13.15 -14.00 -0.01
CA PRO A 18 -11.82 -14.41 -0.43
C PRO A 18 -10.80 -13.35 0.02
N PRO A 19 -9.56 -13.73 0.39
CA PRO A 19 -8.55 -12.76 0.75
C PRO A 19 -8.49 -11.75 -0.39
N ALA A 20 -8.85 -10.50 -0.08
CA ALA A 20 -8.76 -9.43 -1.07
C ALA A 20 -7.31 -9.45 -1.54
N THR A 21 -7.08 -9.87 -2.79
CA THR A 21 -5.89 -9.48 -3.52
C THR A 21 -6.00 -7.97 -3.61
N GLY A 22 -5.50 -7.30 -2.57
CA GLY A 22 -5.66 -5.87 -2.37
C GLY A 22 -5.27 -5.18 -3.66
N SER A 23 -6.09 -4.21 -4.07
CA SER A 23 -5.73 -3.38 -5.20
C SER A 23 -4.34 -2.79 -4.94
N PRO A 24 -3.55 -2.46 -5.97
CA PRO A 24 -2.26 -1.79 -5.76
C PRO A 24 -2.38 -0.58 -4.84
N ILE A 25 -3.51 0.12 -4.91
CA ILE A 25 -3.87 1.25 -4.04
C ILE A 25 -3.97 0.84 -2.56
N ASP A 26 -4.53 -0.34 -2.24
CA ASP A 26 -4.62 -0.83 -0.86
C ASP A 26 -3.25 -1.13 -0.26
N PHE A 27 -2.35 -1.70 -1.07
CA PHE A 27 -0.95 -1.89 -0.66
C PHE A 27 -0.27 -0.56 -0.38
N LEU A 28 -0.46 0.41 -1.28
CA LEU A 28 0.09 1.75 -1.19
C LEU A 28 -0.41 2.50 0.06
N ASN A 29 -1.69 2.37 0.39
CA ASN A 29 -2.25 2.93 1.63
C ASN A 29 -1.66 2.25 2.88
N GLY A 30 -1.34 0.96 2.81
CA GLY A 30 -0.76 0.20 3.93
C GLY A 30 0.71 0.52 4.26
N ILE A 31 1.42 1.17 3.33
CA ILE A 31 2.85 1.53 3.50
C ILE A 31 3.07 2.98 3.96
N VAL A 32 2.03 3.83 3.97
CA VAL A 32 2.12 5.18 4.52
C VAL A 32 2.55 5.13 5.99
N GLY A 33 3.43 6.05 6.39
CA GLY A 33 4.02 6.10 7.73
C GLY A 33 5.14 5.07 7.98
N ARG A 34 5.57 4.32 6.96
CA ARG A 34 6.70 3.38 7.07
C ARG A 34 7.95 3.95 6.43
N HIS A 35 9.11 3.50 6.91
CA HIS A 35 10.37 3.76 6.22
C HIS A 35 10.43 2.94 4.93
N VAL A 36 10.64 3.61 3.81
CA VAL A 36 10.67 3.01 2.47
C VAL A 36 11.99 3.32 1.77
N VAL A 37 12.31 2.49 0.78
CA VAL A 37 13.46 2.69 -0.11
C VAL A 37 12.94 2.88 -1.53
N VAL A 38 13.14 4.08 -2.08
CA VAL A 38 12.81 4.41 -3.46
C VAL A 38 14.03 4.11 -4.32
N ARG A 39 13.96 3.00 -5.07
CA ARG A 39 15.12 2.49 -5.83
C ARG A 39 15.51 3.35 -7.02
N LEU A 40 14.57 4.08 -7.64
CA LEU A 40 14.85 4.92 -8.79
C LEU A 40 15.91 5.99 -8.49
N THR A 41 15.85 6.57 -7.30
CA THR A 41 16.74 7.65 -6.84
C THR A 41 17.63 7.23 -5.67
N SER A 42 17.63 5.96 -5.29
CA SER A 42 18.32 5.44 -4.10
C SER A 42 18.04 6.24 -2.82
N TYR A 43 16.83 6.79 -2.71
CA TYR A 43 16.38 7.55 -1.55
C TYR A 43 15.75 6.63 -0.51
N ARG A 44 15.97 6.97 0.75
CA ARG A 44 15.37 6.31 1.90
C ARG A 44 14.73 7.36 2.76
N GLY A 45 13.53 7.10 3.27
CA GLY A 45 12.82 8.07 4.09
C GLY A 45 11.52 7.51 4.62
N LEU A 46 10.88 8.29 5.48
CA LEU A 46 9.55 8.02 5.99
C LEU A 46 8.53 8.39 4.91
N LEU A 47 7.65 7.46 4.54
CA LEU A 47 6.60 7.74 3.57
C LEU A 47 5.48 8.57 4.18
N SER A 48 5.39 9.85 3.83
CA SER A 48 4.33 10.74 4.34
C SER A 48 3.07 10.65 3.49
N CYS A 49 3.20 10.71 2.17
CA CYS A 49 2.07 10.67 1.23
C CYS A 49 2.44 9.95 -0.06
N LEU A 50 1.46 9.28 -0.67
CA LEU A 50 1.59 8.67 -1.99
C LEU A 50 0.26 8.74 -2.75
N ASP A 51 0.31 8.96 -4.07
CA ASP A 51 -0.88 9.06 -4.92
C ASP A 51 -0.96 7.98 -6.02
N GLY A 52 -2.05 7.98 -6.79
CA GLY A 52 -2.28 7.05 -7.90
C GLY A 52 -1.37 7.25 -9.12
N TYR A 53 -0.57 8.32 -9.14
CA TYR A 53 0.47 8.57 -10.14
C TYR A 53 1.87 8.20 -9.62
N MET A 54 1.95 7.55 -8.45
CA MET A 54 3.18 7.19 -7.75
C MET A 54 4.05 8.39 -7.39
N ASN A 55 3.46 9.59 -7.22
CA ASN A 55 4.18 10.70 -6.60
C ASN A 55 4.30 10.44 -5.11
N ILE A 56 5.48 10.71 -4.54
CA ILE A 56 5.85 10.30 -3.20
C ILE A 56 6.37 11.52 -2.43
N ALA A 57 5.78 11.78 -1.27
CA ALA A 57 6.37 12.68 -0.28
C ALA A 57 7.11 11.86 0.77
N LEU A 58 8.39 12.16 0.97
CA LEU A 58 9.25 11.53 1.95
C LEU A 58 9.71 12.55 2.99
N GLU A 59 9.65 12.16 4.25
CA GLU A 59 10.29 12.86 5.36
C GLU A 59 11.60 12.16 5.75
N GLN A 60 12.48 12.88 6.45
CA GLN A 60 13.77 12.37 6.93
C GLN A 60 14.59 11.68 5.82
N THR A 61 14.53 12.24 4.62
CA THR A 61 15.05 11.64 3.40
C THR A 61 16.58 11.66 3.40
N GLU A 62 17.15 10.51 3.08
CA GLU A 62 18.58 10.25 2.95
C GLU A 62 18.86 9.64 1.57
N GLU A 63 19.96 10.06 0.94
CA GLU A 63 20.44 9.50 -0.32
C GLU A 63 21.60 8.56 -0.08
N HIS A 64 21.51 7.35 -0.62
CA HIS A 64 22.56 6.35 -0.50
C HIS A 64 23.12 5.97 -1.87
N VAL A 65 24.34 6.40 -2.19
CA VAL A 65 25.05 6.00 -3.42
C VAL A 65 26.06 4.91 -3.07
N GLY A 66 26.00 3.77 -3.77
CA GLY A 66 26.88 2.63 -3.48
C GLY A 66 26.76 2.08 -2.05
N GLY A 67 25.59 2.22 -1.43
CA GLY A 67 25.34 1.80 -0.05
C GLY A 67 25.83 2.79 1.02
N THR A 68 26.46 3.90 0.64
CA THR A 68 26.98 4.92 1.56
C THR A 68 26.06 6.13 1.58
N LEU A 69 25.72 6.61 2.77
CA LEU A 69 24.98 7.86 2.95
C LEU A 69 25.77 9.01 2.33
N THR A 70 25.18 9.66 1.33
CA THR A 70 25.80 10.75 0.56
C THR A 70 25.18 12.09 0.94
N ASN A 71 23.85 12.15 1.07
CA ASN A 71 23.13 13.38 1.41
C ASN A 71 21.96 13.13 2.37
N ARG A 72 21.58 14.20 3.08
CA ARG A 72 20.38 14.28 3.93
C ARG A 72 19.54 15.45 3.44
N TYR A 73 18.33 15.17 2.95
CA TYR A 73 17.44 16.17 2.37
C TYR A 73 16.33 16.60 3.34
N GLY A 74 16.00 15.79 4.35
CA GLY A 74 14.84 16.04 5.20
C GLY A 74 13.57 15.78 4.41
N ASP A 75 12.86 16.82 4.00
CA ASP A 75 11.60 16.69 3.26
C ASP A 75 11.88 16.66 1.75
N ALA A 76 11.44 15.60 1.07
CA ALA A 76 11.65 15.39 -0.34
C ALA A 76 10.36 14.98 -1.06
N PHE A 77 10.23 15.41 -2.31
CA PHE A 77 9.12 15.02 -3.18
C PHE A 77 9.66 14.34 -4.44
N VAL A 78 9.25 13.10 -4.67
CA VAL A 78 9.64 12.28 -5.83
C VAL A 78 8.44 12.18 -6.76
N ARG A 79 8.60 12.60 -8.01
CA ARG A 79 7.56 12.46 -9.03
C ARG A 79 7.57 11.03 -9.58
N GLY A 80 6.40 10.40 -9.64
CA GLY A 80 6.24 9.00 -10.09
C GLY A 80 6.42 8.76 -11.58
N ASN A 81 6.72 9.82 -12.34
CA ASN A 81 6.91 9.79 -13.79
C ASN A 81 8.39 10.05 -14.19
N ASN A 82 9.33 9.84 -13.25
CA ASN A 82 10.77 9.78 -13.52
C ASN A 82 11.19 8.40 -14.02
#